data_AF-A0A7R7FSJ7-F1
#
_entry.id   AF-A0A7R7FSJ7-F1
#
_cell.length_a   1.000
_cell.length_b   1.000
_cell.length_c   1.000
_cell.angle_alpha   90.00
_cell.angle_beta   90.00
_cell.angle_gamma   90.00
#
_symmetry.space_group_name_H-M   'P 1'
#
loop_
_entity.id
_entity.type
_entity.pdbx_description
1 polymer ?
#
loop_
_entity_poly.entity_id
_entity_poly.type
_entity_poly.pdbx_seq_one_letter_code
_entity_poly.pdbx_strand_id
1 'polypeptide(L)'
;MMKTLFVLLLCLFLQAPAAFGKEAFGGVGIDGVPRADGTIVVRQLVAGGPAHLAGIKAGDVITQVDGTPTQGSDFKFIVERRLRGRAGTPVLILVRRPGNPKTLSFNLVRRQLKIGGAGKKVNQKGE
;
A
#
# COMPACT_ATOMS: atom_id res chain seq x y z
N MET A 1 -8.24 19.43 -47.63
CA MET A 1 -7.54 18.15 -47.41
C MET A 1 -6.79 18.23 -46.07
N MET A 2 -7.47 18.12 -44.93
CA MET A 2 -7.82 16.85 -44.27
C MET A 2 -6.61 16.14 -43.64
N LYS A 3 -5.87 16.81 -42.75
CA LYS A 3 -4.78 16.20 -41.95
C LYS A 3 -4.71 16.64 -40.46
N THR A 4 -5.68 17.38 -39.93
CA THR A 4 -5.65 17.89 -38.54
C THR A 4 -6.69 17.23 -37.61
N LEU A 5 -7.05 15.96 -37.88
CA LEU A 5 -8.14 15.29 -37.16
C LEU A 5 -7.71 13.99 -36.43
N PHE A 6 -6.42 13.69 -36.35
CA PHE A 6 -5.95 12.39 -35.83
C PHE A 6 -5.34 12.42 -34.42
N VAL A 7 -5.43 13.52 -33.70
CA VAL A 7 -4.98 13.62 -32.29
C VAL A 7 -6.16 13.99 -31.38
N LEU A 8 -7.29 13.29 -31.53
CA LEU A 8 -8.41 13.40 -30.59
C LEU A 8 -8.98 12.03 -30.17
N LEU A 9 -8.24 10.94 -30.42
CA LEU A 9 -8.73 9.57 -30.21
C LEU A 9 -7.72 8.65 -29.50
N LEU A 10 -6.90 9.20 -28.60
CA LEU A 10 -6.11 8.38 -27.68
C LEU A 10 -5.93 9.11 -26.35
N CYS A 11 -7.04 9.33 -25.65
CA CYS A 11 -7.09 9.37 -24.18
C CYS A 11 -8.56 9.53 -23.76
N LEU A 12 -9.40 8.60 -24.20
CA LEU A 12 -10.46 8.13 -23.32
C LEU A 12 -9.75 7.33 -22.22
N PHE A 13 -9.03 8.05 -21.35
CA PHE A 13 -8.58 7.52 -20.08
C PHE A 13 -9.86 7.14 -19.37
N LEU A 14 -10.15 5.85 -19.45
CA LEU A 14 -11.14 5.10 -18.74
C LEU A 14 -11.20 5.65 -17.30
N GLN A 15 -12.08 6.64 -17.07
CA GLN A 15 -12.53 6.94 -15.72
C GLN A 15 -13.38 5.75 -15.33
N ALA A 16 -12.70 4.72 -14.85
CA ALA A 16 -13.34 3.62 -14.16
C ALA A 16 -14.17 4.25 -13.05
N PRO A 17 -15.49 4.03 -13.01
CA PRO A 17 -16.27 4.46 -11.87
C PRO A 17 -15.70 3.73 -10.66
N ALA A 18 -15.13 4.46 -9.71
CA ALA A 18 -14.78 3.93 -8.42
C ALA A 18 -16.10 3.52 -7.75
N ALA A 19 -16.52 2.27 -7.97
CA ALA A 19 -17.67 1.66 -7.32
C ALA A 19 -17.34 1.52 -5.83
N PHE A 20 -17.62 2.59 -5.10
CA PHE A 20 -17.24 2.78 -3.71
C PHE A 20 -18.31 2.15 -2.82
N GLY A 21 -18.13 0.86 -2.50
CA GLY A 21 -18.94 0.19 -1.48
C GLY A 21 -18.68 0.78 -0.09
N LYS A 22 -19.74 0.84 0.73
CA LYS A 22 -19.84 1.31 2.14
C LYS A 22 -18.49 1.56 2.83
N GLU A 23 -18.34 2.77 3.39
CA GLU A 23 -17.13 3.35 4.00
C GLU A 23 -16.45 2.51 5.09
N ALA A 24 -15.86 1.38 4.71
CA ALA A 24 -15.03 0.58 5.60
C ALA A 24 -13.66 1.24 5.70
N PHE A 25 -13.21 1.48 6.93
CA PHE A 25 -11.83 1.89 7.19
C PHE A 25 -10.89 0.73 6.84
N GLY A 26 -9.86 1.03 6.06
CA GLY A 26 -8.91 0.06 5.54
C GLY A 26 -7.47 0.45 5.78
N GLY A 27 -6.58 -0.52 5.62
CA GLY A 27 -5.14 -0.32 5.67
C GLY A 27 -4.42 -1.17 4.64
N VAL A 28 -3.10 -1.06 4.63
CA VAL A 28 -2.21 -1.79 3.70
C VAL A 28 -1.63 -3.08 4.27
N GLY A 29 -1.77 -3.30 5.59
CA GLY A 29 -1.33 -4.53 6.25
C GLY A 29 0.16 -4.56 6.58
N ILE A 30 0.68 -3.40 6.99
CA ILE A 30 2.05 -3.22 7.48
C ILE A 30 1.97 -2.94 8.99
N ASP A 31 2.73 -3.70 9.77
CA ASP A 31 3.14 -3.32 11.13
C ASP A 31 4.57 -2.80 11.05
N GLY A 32 4.75 -1.52 11.34
CA GLY A 32 6.03 -0.83 11.24
C GLY A 32 6.41 -0.15 12.55
N VAL A 33 7.71 0.05 12.74
CA VAL A 33 8.28 0.79 13.86
C VAL A 33 9.01 2.03 13.36
N PRO A 34 8.89 3.18 14.06
CA PRO A 34 9.69 4.34 13.74
C PRO A 34 11.16 4.11 14.11
N ARG A 35 12.06 4.70 13.34
CA ARG A 35 13.49 4.86 13.66
C ARG A 35 13.78 6.25 14.21
N ALA A 36 14.98 6.41 14.76
CA ALA A 36 15.47 7.70 15.26
C ALA A 36 15.50 8.81 14.18
N ASP A 37 15.65 8.45 12.91
CA ASP A 37 15.59 9.38 11.77
C ASP A 37 14.15 9.69 11.30
N GLY A 38 13.14 9.09 11.92
CA GLY A 38 11.72 9.20 11.54
C GLY A 38 11.29 8.26 10.42
N THR A 39 12.20 7.49 9.80
CA THR A 39 11.80 6.47 8.82
C THR A 39 11.07 5.31 9.49
N ILE A 40 10.28 4.56 8.71
CA ILE A 40 9.48 3.44 9.24
C ILE A 40 10.06 2.14 8.73
N VAL A 41 10.42 1.24 9.65
CA VAL A 41 10.85 -0.12 9.30
C VAL A 41 9.66 -1.05 9.38
N VAL A 42 9.47 -1.85 8.34
CA VAL A 42 8.48 -2.92 8.33
C VAL A 42 8.96 -4.04 9.25
N ARG A 43 8.23 -4.27 10.34
CA ARG A 43 8.48 -5.38 11.27
C ARG A 43 7.78 -6.64 10.79
N GLN A 44 6.50 -6.52 10.46
CA GLN A 44 5.64 -7.62 10.08
C GLN A 44 4.62 -7.19 9.03
N LEU A 45 4.08 -8.17 8.31
CA LEU A 45 3.00 -7.97 7.35
C LEU A 45 1.82 -8.87 7.68
N VAL A 46 0.62 -8.36 7.41
CA VAL A 46 -0.59 -9.18 7.46
C VAL A 46 -0.56 -10.18 6.31
N ALA A 47 -0.55 -11.47 6.62
CA ALA A 47 -0.56 -12.55 5.62
C ALA A 47 -1.77 -12.41 4.69
N GLY A 48 -1.52 -12.53 3.38
CA GLY A 48 -2.52 -12.29 2.34
C GLY A 48 -3.02 -10.84 2.22
N GLY A 49 -2.43 -9.88 2.96
CA GLY A 49 -2.72 -8.45 2.92
C GLY A 49 -2.12 -7.74 1.69
N PRO A 50 -2.51 -6.48 1.39
CA PRO A 50 -2.02 -5.73 0.23
C PRO A 50 -0.50 -5.66 0.14
N ALA A 51 0.15 -5.24 1.23
CA ALA A 51 1.60 -5.10 1.26
C ALA A 51 2.32 -6.45 1.10
N HIS A 52 1.79 -7.52 1.71
CA HIS A 52 2.33 -8.87 1.56
C HIS A 52 2.23 -9.37 0.11
N LEU A 53 1.05 -9.22 -0.51
CA LEU A 53 0.82 -9.63 -1.90
C LEU A 53 1.63 -8.79 -2.90
N ALA A 54 1.90 -7.53 -2.59
CA ALA A 54 2.74 -6.67 -3.41
C ALA A 54 4.24 -6.97 -3.28
N GLY A 55 4.65 -7.82 -2.34
CA GLY A 55 6.06 -8.22 -2.16
C GLY A 55 6.88 -7.28 -1.28
N ILE A 56 6.24 -6.45 -0.46
CA ILE A 56 6.90 -5.77 0.66
C ILE A 56 7.33 -6.85 1.68
N LYS A 57 8.50 -6.66 2.28
CA LYS A 57 9.12 -7.63 3.19
C LYS A 57 9.45 -6.98 4.53
N ALA A 58 9.53 -7.82 5.57
CA ALA A 58 10.12 -7.39 6.84
C ALA A 58 11.56 -6.91 6.61
N GLY A 59 11.93 -5.82 7.28
CA GLY A 59 13.21 -5.13 7.09
C GLY A 59 13.21 -4.05 6.00
N ASP A 60 12.16 -3.95 5.16
CA ASP A 60 12.01 -2.81 4.26
C ASP A 60 11.87 -1.51 5.07
N VAL A 61 12.51 -0.46 4.58
CA VAL A 61 12.44 0.88 5.17
C VAL A 61 11.54 1.73 4.30
N ILE A 62 10.36 2.09 4.78
CA ILE A 62 9.46 3.01 4.10
C ILE A 62 10.08 4.41 4.17
N THR A 63 10.28 5.02 3.01
CA THR A 63 10.87 6.36 2.86
C THR A 63 9.82 7.39 2.45
N GLN A 64 8.74 6.97 1.79
CA GLN A 64 7.70 7.87 1.30
C GLN A 64 6.33 7.18 1.23
N VAL A 65 5.28 7.94 1.52
CA VAL A 65 3.87 7.51 1.37
C VAL A 65 3.10 8.63 0.66
N ASP A 66 2.50 8.33 -0.50
CA ASP A 66 1.75 9.28 -1.34
C ASP A 66 2.51 10.61 -1.54
N GLY A 67 3.79 10.53 -1.90
CA GLY A 67 4.62 11.72 -2.12
C GLY A 67 5.18 12.35 -0.84
N THR A 68 4.70 11.98 0.35
CA THR A 68 5.15 12.55 1.63
C THR A 68 6.34 11.75 2.19
N PRO A 69 7.51 12.38 2.43
CA PRO A 69 8.64 11.72 3.08
C PRO A 69 8.30 11.28 4.51
N THR A 70 8.74 10.09 4.91
CA THR A 70 8.60 9.64 6.31
C THR A 70 9.66 10.23 7.21
N GLN A 71 10.87 10.47 6.69
CA GLN A 71 11.97 11.04 7.46
C GLN A 71 11.58 12.43 7.99
N GLY A 72 11.82 12.68 9.27
CA GLY A 72 11.44 13.93 9.93
C GLY A 72 9.92 14.16 10.11
N SER A 73 9.07 13.25 9.64
CA SER A 73 7.62 13.31 9.87
C SER A 73 7.25 12.66 11.21
N ASP A 74 6.14 13.09 11.81
CA ASP A 74 5.54 12.39 12.93
C ASP A 74 5.04 11.01 12.48
N PHE A 75 5.55 9.96 13.11
CA PHE A 75 5.15 8.58 12.87
C PHE A 75 3.64 8.39 12.99
N LYS A 76 3.02 8.97 14.03
CA LYS A 76 1.59 8.85 14.27
C LYS A 76 0.80 9.47 13.13
N PHE A 77 1.19 10.66 12.69
CA PHE A 77 0.61 11.32 11.51
C PHE A 77 0.69 10.45 10.25
N ILE A 78 1.85 9.86 9.93
CA ILE A 78 2.00 9.00 8.74
C ILE A 78 1.08 7.78 8.82
N VAL A 79 1.04 7.11 9.97
CA VAL A 79 0.20 5.92 10.16
C VAL A 79 -1.29 6.27 10.05
N GLU A 80 -1.75 7.30 10.75
CA GLU A 80 -3.18 7.64 10.84
C GLU A 80 -3.72 8.32 9.60
N ARG A 81 -2.90 9.16 8.93
CA ARG A 81 -3.37 10.02 7.84
C ARG A 81 -2.98 9.53 6.45
N ARG A 82 -1.98 8.64 6.34
CA ARG A 82 -1.46 8.20 5.03
C ARG A 82 -1.55 6.70 4.81
N LEU A 83 -1.11 5.88 5.75
CA LEU A 83 -1.17 4.41 5.57
C LEU A 83 -2.57 3.84 5.77
N ARG A 84 -3.35 4.47 6.63
CA ARG A 84 -4.77 4.17 6.85
C ARG A 84 -5.64 5.10 6.01
N GLY A 85 -6.87 4.68 5.74
CA GLY A 85 -7.82 5.46 4.94
C GLY A 85 -9.04 4.65 4.53
N ARG A 86 -9.83 5.17 3.60
CA ARG A 86 -11.01 4.46 3.07
C ARG A 86 -10.56 3.20 2.32
N ALA A 87 -11.20 2.06 2.58
CA ALA A 87 -10.97 0.85 1.80
C ALA A 87 -11.27 1.09 0.31
N GLY A 88 -10.57 0.39 -0.58
CA GLY A 88 -10.65 0.56 -2.03
C GLY A 88 -9.81 1.70 -2.59
N THR A 89 -9.25 2.58 -1.75
CA THR A 89 -8.41 3.69 -2.22
C THR A 89 -6.95 3.26 -2.45
N PRO A 90 -6.28 3.80 -3.48
CA PRO A 90 -4.88 3.52 -3.74
C PRO A 90 -3.95 4.27 -2.77
N VAL A 91 -2.74 3.75 -2.59
CA VAL A 91 -1.65 4.39 -1.87
C VAL A 91 -0.31 3.96 -2.46
N LEU A 92 0.53 4.94 -2.74
CA LEU A 92 1.88 4.72 -3.24
C LEU A 92 2.87 4.70 -2.08
N ILE A 93 3.65 3.63 -1.96
CA ILE A 93 4.68 3.47 -0.94
C ILE A 93 6.02 3.27 -1.63
N LEU A 94 7.01 4.09 -1.26
CA LEU A 94 8.40 3.87 -1.65
C LEU A 94 9.16 3.30 -0.47
N VAL A 95 9.96 2.28 -0.75
CA VAL A 95 10.79 1.60 0.24
C VAL A 95 12.22 1.44 -0.23
N ARG A 96 13.14 1.50 0.73
CA ARG A 96 14.52 1.07 0.58
C ARG A 96 14.68 -0.31 1.20
N ARG A 97 15.11 -1.28 0.39
CA ARG A 97 15.38 -2.65 0.86
C ARG A 97 16.88 -2.82 1.14
N PRO A 98 17.28 -3.25 2.35
CA PRO A 98 18.68 -3.58 2.62
C PRO A 98 19.24 -4.56 1.59
N GLY A 99 20.43 -4.27 1.06
CA GLY A 99 21.06 -5.07 -0.01
C GLY A 99 20.53 -4.81 -1.43
N ASN A 100 19.50 -3.97 -1.60
CA ASN A 100 19.08 -3.48 -2.91
C ASN A 100 19.40 -1.97 -3.04
N PRO A 101 20.24 -1.56 -4.01
CA PRO A 101 20.58 -0.15 -4.18
C PRO A 101 19.44 0.69 -4.76
N LYS A 102 18.43 0.06 -5.39
CA LYS A 102 17.29 0.76 -5.99
C LYS A 102 16.16 0.91 -4.97
N THR A 103 15.55 2.09 -4.97
CA THR A 103 14.27 2.32 -4.30
C THR A 103 13.18 1.54 -5.01
N LEU A 104 12.37 0.81 -4.26
CA LEU A 104 11.25 0.04 -4.76
C LEU A 104 9.95 0.83 -4.55
N SER A 105 9.05 0.78 -5.52
CA SER A 105 7.78 1.48 -5.51
C SER A 105 6.62 0.49 -5.56
N PHE A 106 5.65 0.66 -4.68
CA PHE A 106 4.49 -0.22 -4.56
C PHE A 106 3.21 0.60 -4.54
N ASN A 107 2.34 0.38 -5.53
CA ASN A 107 0.98 0.92 -5.53
C ASN A 107 0.03 -0.11 -4.92
N LEU A 108 -0.50 0.19 -3.74
CA LEU A 108 -1.34 -0.72 -2.96
C LEU A 108 -2.77 -0.21 -2.93
N VAL A 109 -3.74 -1.11 -2.82
CA VAL A 109 -5.13 -0.76 -2.56
C VAL A 109 -5.46 -1.06 -1.11
N ARG A 110 -5.93 -0.05 -0.37
CA ARG A 110 -6.36 -0.22 1.03
C ARG A 110 -7.52 -1.19 1.09
N ARG A 111 -7.54 -2.08 2.09
CA ARG A 111 -8.69 -2.99 2.33
C ARG A 111 -8.95 -3.11 3.81
N GLN A 112 -10.17 -3.50 4.15
CA GLN A 112 -10.47 -3.92 5.51
C GLN A 112 -9.69 -5.20 5.81
N LEU A 113 -8.82 -5.14 6.82
CA LEU A 113 -8.02 -6.29 7.21
C LEU A 113 -8.72 -6.98 8.37
N LYS A 114 -9.04 -8.26 8.19
CA LYS A 114 -9.40 -9.13 9.30
C LYS A 114 -8.09 -9.47 10.02
N ILE A 115 -7.79 -8.77 11.11
CA ILE A 115 -6.67 -9.12 11.99
C ILE A 115 -7.15 -10.34 12.79
N GLY A 116 -7.12 -11.51 12.15
CA GLY A 116 -7.62 -12.76 12.70
C GLY A 116 -6.58 -13.85 12.53
N GLY A 117 -5.75 -14.04 13.56
CA GLY A 117 -4.90 -15.20 13.79
C GLY A 117 -3.79 -15.41 12.75
N ALA A 118 -2.53 -15.29 13.19
CA ALA A 118 -1.42 -15.97 12.55
C ALA A 118 -1.83 -17.40 12.16
N GLY A 119 -1.58 -17.76 10.89
CA GLY A 119 -2.00 -18.96 10.18
C GLY A 119 -2.62 -20.11 11.00
N LYS A 120 -3.96 -20.23 10.98
CA LYS A 120 -4.56 -21.57 11.03
C LYS A 120 -4.51 -22.16 9.61
N LYS A 121 -3.57 -23.08 9.39
CA LYS A 121 -3.78 -24.16 8.42
C LYS A 121 -5.06 -24.88 8.86
N VAL A 122 -6.18 -24.59 8.21
CA VAL A 122 -7.40 -25.39 8.34
C VAL A 122 -7.10 -26.71 7.65
N ASN A 123 -6.61 -27.68 8.42
CA ASN A 123 -6.59 -29.07 8.02
C ASN A 123 -8.04 -29.55 8.07
N GLN A 124 -8.71 -29.57 6.92
CA GLN A 124 -9.98 -30.28 6.77
C GLN A 124 -9.65 -31.78 6.86
N LYS A 125 -9.74 -32.36 8.06
CA LYS A 125 -10.02 -33.79 8.17
C LYS A 125 -11.52 -33.95 8.09
N GLY A 126 -11.96 -34.63 7.04
CA GLY A 126 -13.31 -35.15 6.94
C GLY A 126 -13.57 -36.15 8.07
N GLU A 127 -14.81 -36.15 8.50
CA GLU A 127 -15.49 -37.27 9.14
C GLU A 127 -16.76 -37.52 8.33
#